data_AF-A0ABD0NMQ9-F1
#
_entry.id   AF-A0ABD0NMQ9-F1
#
_cell.length_a   1.000
_cell.length_b   1.000
_cell.length_c   1.000
_cell.angle_alpha   90.00
_cell.angle_beta   90.00
_cell.angle_gamma   90.00
#
_symmetry.space_group_name_H-M   'P 1'
#
loop_
_entity.id
_entity.type
_entity.pdbx_description
1 polymer ?
#
loop_
_entity_poly.entity_id
_entity_poly.type
_entity_poly.pdbx_seq_one_letter_code
_entity_poly.pdbx_strand_id
1 'polypeptide(L)'
;SISVNGRSMPFSTNEGSEILDLDGEMYLGGLPEDSGGLPLPPEVWTARLRLGFVGCVRDLFIDGRSKDLRRLAELQSAPGVSSFCTRETHRRCSSEPCAHGGRCREGWNRHVCDCTGTGYLGPNCEM
;
A
#
# COMPACT_ATOMS: atom_id res chain seq x y z
N SER A 1 -2.16 -1.05 -22.59
CA SER A 1 -1.42 -2.24 -22.12
C SER A 1 -0.79 -1.93 -20.77
N ILE A 2 -0.45 -2.95 -19.97
CA ILE A 2 0.32 -2.83 -18.73
C ILE A 2 1.63 -3.57 -18.91
N SER A 3 2.75 -3.04 -18.42
CA SER A 3 4.07 -3.67 -18.60
C SER A 3 4.82 -3.84 -17.28
N VAL A 4 5.42 -5.03 -17.08
CA VAL A 4 6.28 -5.34 -15.93
C VAL A 4 7.60 -5.91 -16.42
N ASN A 5 8.72 -5.30 -16.04
CA ASN A 5 10.07 -5.72 -16.46
C ASN A 5 10.20 -5.91 -17.99
N GLY A 6 9.64 -4.97 -18.76
CA GLY A 6 9.65 -4.98 -20.23
C GLY A 6 8.66 -5.94 -20.88
N ARG A 7 7.90 -6.72 -20.11
CA ARG A 7 6.85 -7.61 -20.64
C ARG A 7 5.51 -6.91 -20.63
N SER A 8 4.94 -6.69 -21.81
CA SER A 8 3.65 -6.02 -21.98
C SER A 8 2.49 -7.00 -22.08
N MET A 9 1.41 -6.71 -21.37
CA MET A 9 0.12 -7.40 -21.45
C MET A 9 -0.92 -6.42 -22.01
N PRO A 10 -1.55 -6.71 -23.17
CA PRO A 10 -2.67 -5.93 -23.66
C PRO A 10 -3.91 -6.16 -22.79
N PHE A 11 -4.79 -5.17 -22.76
CA PHE A 11 -6.12 -5.26 -22.15
C PHE A 11 -7.10 -4.45 -23.01
N SER A 12 -8.37 -4.82 -22.96
CA SER A 12 -9.48 -4.10 -23.58
C SER A 12 -10.56 -3.85 -22.53
N THR A 13 -11.25 -2.72 -22.65
CA THR A 13 -12.47 -2.41 -21.90
C THR A 13 -13.68 -2.97 -22.65
N ASN A 14 -14.85 -2.94 -21.99
CA ASN A 14 -16.11 -3.28 -22.66
C ASN A 14 -16.37 -2.29 -23.80
N GLU A 15 -17.06 -2.76 -24.84
CA GLU A 15 -17.39 -1.94 -26.01
C GLU A 15 -18.23 -0.72 -25.60
N GLY A 16 -17.89 0.45 -26.15
CA GLY A 16 -18.64 1.71 -25.97
C GLY A 16 -18.04 2.71 -24.98
N SER A 17 -16.90 2.42 -24.35
CA SER A 17 -16.20 3.38 -23.48
C SER A 17 -14.72 3.47 -23.84
N GLU A 18 -14.35 4.61 -24.44
CA GLU A 18 -12.96 4.91 -24.87
C GLU A 18 -12.27 5.93 -23.96
N ILE A 19 -13.02 6.66 -23.13
CA ILE A 19 -12.55 7.77 -22.31
C ILE A 19 -12.68 7.39 -20.84
N LEU A 20 -11.57 7.52 -20.10
CA LEU A 20 -11.56 7.49 -18.64
C LEU A 20 -11.45 8.92 -18.13
N ASP A 21 -12.56 9.48 -17.68
CA ASP A 21 -12.62 10.81 -17.10
C ASP A 21 -12.35 10.76 -15.59
N LEU A 22 -11.37 11.54 -15.12
CA LEU A 22 -10.91 11.55 -13.73
C LEU A 22 -11.10 12.96 -13.16
N ASP A 23 -12.04 13.11 -12.22
CA ASP A 23 -12.42 14.40 -11.62
C ASP A 23 -11.91 14.57 -10.16
N GLY A 24 -11.10 13.63 -9.67
CA GLY A 24 -10.68 13.57 -8.26
C GLY A 24 -9.18 13.44 -8.04
N GLU A 25 -8.80 13.43 -6.75
CA GLU A 25 -7.42 13.26 -6.31
C GLU A 25 -6.88 11.86 -6.66
N MET A 26 -5.58 11.80 -6.96
CA MET A 26 -4.85 10.56 -7.16
C MET A 26 -4.12 10.16 -5.89
N TYR A 27 -4.34 8.93 -5.44
CA TYR A 27 -3.72 8.37 -4.25
C TYR A 27 -2.60 7.38 -4.60
N LEU A 28 -1.50 7.41 -3.84
CA LEU A 28 -0.40 6.47 -3.95
C LEU A 28 -0.07 5.91 -2.57
N GLY A 29 0.06 4.60 -2.47
CA GLY A 29 0.43 3.93 -1.22
C GLY A 29 -0.75 3.56 -0.31
N GLY A 30 -1.84 4.30 -0.35
CA GLY A 30 -3.03 4.01 0.47
C GLY A 30 -4.12 5.06 0.28
N LEU A 31 -5.20 4.93 1.06
CA LEU A 31 -6.29 5.91 1.11
C LEU A 31 -6.27 6.65 2.46
N PRO A 32 -6.82 7.87 2.53
CA PRO A 32 -6.96 8.61 3.79
C PRO A 32 -7.77 7.81 4.83
N GLU A 33 -7.50 8.01 6.12
CA GLU A 33 -8.24 7.29 7.18
C GLU A 33 -9.74 7.62 7.20
N ASP A 34 -10.09 8.85 6.78
CA ASP A 34 -11.48 9.30 6.59
C ASP A 34 -12.01 9.03 5.17
N SER A 35 -11.57 7.93 4.56
CA SER A 35 -12.06 7.50 3.24
C SER A 35 -13.54 7.11 3.22
N GLY A 36 -14.28 7.27 4.32
CA GLY A 36 -15.69 6.89 4.44
C GLY A 36 -16.62 7.61 3.45
N GLY A 37 -16.19 8.77 2.94
CA GLY A 37 -16.90 9.52 1.90
C GLY A 37 -16.45 9.20 0.46
N LEU A 38 -15.40 8.41 0.26
CA LEU A 38 -14.93 8.08 -1.10
C LEU A 38 -15.79 6.96 -1.70
N PRO A 39 -16.28 7.11 -2.95
CA PRO A 39 -17.00 6.03 -3.63
C PRO A 39 -16.02 4.93 -4.04
N LEU A 40 -15.88 3.90 -3.20
CA LEU A 40 -14.93 2.80 -3.43
C LEU A 40 -15.57 1.65 -4.26
N PRO A 41 -15.11 1.44 -5.51
CA PRO A 41 -15.58 0.34 -6.34
C PRO A 41 -15.25 -1.02 -5.70
N PRO A 42 -16.18 -1.99 -5.67
CA PRO A 42 -15.95 -3.30 -5.05
C PRO A 42 -14.82 -4.10 -5.71
N GLU A 43 -14.49 -3.82 -6.97
CA GLU A 43 -13.40 -4.44 -7.71
C GLU A 43 -12.03 -4.12 -7.09
N VAL A 44 -11.91 -2.97 -6.40
CA VAL A 44 -10.69 -2.56 -5.68
C VAL A 44 -10.79 -3.01 -4.22
N TRP A 45 -10.73 -4.33 -4.03
CA TRP A 45 -10.93 -4.98 -2.73
C TRP A 45 -9.96 -4.51 -1.63
N THR A 46 -8.71 -4.18 -1.99
CA THR A 46 -7.70 -3.68 -1.04
C THR A 46 -8.13 -2.37 -0.37
N ALA A 47 -8.86 -1.51 -1.08
CA ALA A 47 -9.38 -0.26 -0.54
C ALA A 47 -10.41 -0.51 0.57
N ARG A 48 -11.38 -1.41 0.32
CA ARG A 48 -12.40 -1.77 1.33
C ARG A 48 -11.81 -2.48 2.54
N LEU A 49 -10.79 -3.31 2.34
CA LEU A 49 -10.08 -3.99 3.43
C LEU A 49 -9.04 -3.10 4.13
N ARG A 50 -8.88 -1.83 3.71
CA ARG A 50 -7.87 -0.89 4.23
C ARG A 50 -6.44 -1.47 4.17
N LEU A 51 -6.15 -2.24 3.13
CA LEU A 51 -4.84 -2.83 2.87
C LEU A 51 -3.99 -1.88 2.01
N GLY A 52 -3.43 -0.86 2.67
CA GLY A 52 -2.44 0.03 2.06
C GLY A 52 -1.15 -0.70 1.67
N PHE A 53 -0.47 -0.18 0.66
CA PHE A 53 0.85 -0.62 0.24
C PHE A 53 1.92 -0.17 1.25
N VAL A 54 2.81 -1.09 1.62
CA VAL A 54 4.01 -0.80 2.42
C VAL A 54 5.22 -1.34 1.69
N GLY A 55 6.11 -0.45 1.26
CA GLY A 55 7.27 -0.77 0.44
C GLY A 55 7.89 0.47 -0.15
N CYS A 56 8.65 0.30 -1.25
CA CYS A 56 9.30 1.40 -1.94
C CYS A 56 8.66 1.68 -3.29
N VAL A 57 8.60 2.96 -3.64
CA VAL A 57 8.23 3.46 -4.97
C VAL A 57 9.23 4.54 -5.37
N ARG A 58 9.63 4.55 -6.64
CA ARG A 58 10.47 5.58 -7.24
C ARG A 58 10.13 5.75 -8.71
N ASP A 59 10.68 6.80 -9.33
CA ASP A 59 10.60 7.03 -10.77
C ASP A 59 9.15 7.07 -11.29
N LEU A 60 8.28 7.87 -10.65
CA LEU A 60 6.90 8.04 -11.09
C LEU A 60 6.83 8.98 -12.30
N PHE A 61 6.16 8.52 -13.36
CA PHE A 61 5.82 9.32 -14.52
C PHE A 61 4.30 9.30 -14.74
N ILE A 62 3.72 10.47 -15.00
CA ILE A 62 2.33 10.64 -15.40
C ILE A 62 2.35 11.36 -16.74
N ASP A 63 1.78 10.75 -17.78
CA ASP A 63 1.80 11.25 -19.16
C ASP A 63 3.21 11.62 -19.66
N GLY A 64 4.19 10.77 -19.33
CA GLY A 64 5.60 10.97 -19.68
C GLY A 64 6.32 12.06 -18.88
N ARG A 65 5.65 12.71 -17.91
CA ARG A 65 6.25 13.73 -17.05
C ARG A 65 6.64 13.15 -15.70
N SER A 66 7.90 13.33 -15.33
CA SER A 66 8.42 12.89 -14.02
C SER A 66 7.77 13.67 -12.88
N LYS A 67 7.47 12.97 -11.78
CA LYS A 67 6.95 13.55 -10.53
C LYS A 67 7.90 13.22 -9.37
N ASP A 68 8.33 14.25 -8.64
CA ASP A 68 9.18 14.09 -7.45
C ASP A 68 8.33 13.66 -6.26
N LEU A 69 8.22 12.34 -6.06
CA LEU A 69 7.46 11.75 -4.96
C LEU A 69 7.99 12.13 -3.58
N ARG A 70 9.31 12.28 -3.41
CA ARG A 70 9.91 12.66 -2.13
C ARG A 70 9.45 14.05 -1.73
N ARG A 71 9.55 15.01 -2.66
CA ARG A 71 9.10 16.39 -2.43
C ARG A 71 7.60 16.46 -2.18
N LEU A 72 6.80 15.68 -2.91
CA LEU A 72 5.34 15.64 -2.70
C LEU A 72 4.96 15.09 -1.32
N ALA A 73 5.66 14.06 -0.84
CA ALA A 73 5.43 13.51 0.50
C ALA A 73 5.84 14.49 1.61
N GLU A 74 6.97 15.20 1.44
CA GLU A 74 7.42 16.24 2.37
C GLU A 74 6.41 17.39 2.46
N LEU A 75 5.93 17.89 1.32
CA LEU A 75 4.94 18.99 1.28
C LEU A 75 3.62 18.62 1.96
N GLN A 76 3.21 17.35 1.87
CA GLN A 76 1.98 16.85 2.49
C GLN A 76 2.19 16.38 3.93
N SER A 77 3.43 16.38 4.44
CA SER A 77 3.77 15.78 5.74
C SER A 77 3.23 14.35 5.86
N ALA A 78 3.39 13.56 4.79
CA ALA A 78 2.77 12.25 4.65
C ALA A 78 3.27 11.29 5.75
N PRO A 79 2.39 10.76 6.62
CA PRO A 79 2.79 9.91 7.74
C PRO A 79 3.33 8.56 7.24
N GLY A 80 4.36 8.05 7.91
CA GLY A 80 4.95 6.74 7.60
C GLY A 80 5.78 6.67 6.31
N VAL A 81 6.01 7.81 5.64
CA VAL A 81 6.87 7.88 4.44
C VAL A 81 8.29 8.29 4.82
N SER A 82 9.28 7.52 4.39
CA SER A 82 10.70 7.84 4.50
C SER A 82 11.27 8.25 3.14
N SER A 83 12.22 9.18 3.14
CA SER A 83 12.93 9.61 1.92
C SER A 83 13.93 8.58 1.38
N PHE A 84 14.20 7.51 2.16
CA PHE A 84 15.12 6.45 1.78
C PHE A 84 14.40 5.10 1.64
N CYS A 85 14.79 4.37 0.61
CA CYS A 85 14.40 2.97 0.42
C CYS A 85 15.57 2.05 0.78
N THR A 86 15.64 1.62 2.03
CA THR A 86 16.61 0.62 2.47
C THR A 86 15.87 -0.60 2.97
N ARG A 87 16.26 -1.78 2.48
CA ARG A 87 15.82 -3.04 3.07
C ARG A 87 16.65 -3.30 4.31
N GLU A 88 16.02 -3.25 5.47
CA GLU A 88 16.69 -3.61 6.71
C GLU A 88 17.08 -5.09 6.69
N THR A 89 18.25 -5.39 7.26
CA THR A 89 18.77 -6.77 7.35
C THR A 89 18.23 -7.50 8.58
N HIS A 90 17.79 -6.76 9.59
CA HIS A 90 17.24 -7.32 10.82
C HIS A 90 15.83 -7.86 10.57
N ARG A 91 15.64 -9.16 10.79
CA ARG A 91 14.32 -9.80 10.75
C ARG A 91 13.51 -9.43 11.98
N ARG A 92 12.41 -8.71 11.79
CA ARG A 92 11.56 -8.21 12.86
C ARG A 92 10.89 -9.34 13.64
N CYS A 93 10.61 -10.48 13.00
CA CYS A 93 10.04 -11.63 13.71
C CYS A 93 11.03 -12.38 14.61
N SER A 94 12.34 -12.16 14.48
CA SER A 94 13.34 -12.88 15.29
C SER A 94 13.31 -12.50 16.78
N SER A 95 12.71 -11.36 17.14
CA SER A 95 12.52 -10.94 18.53
C SER A 95 11.21 -11.45 19.14
N GLU A 96 10.49 -12.34 18.44
CA GLU A 96 9.19 -12.89 18.86
C GLU A 96 8.19 -11.81 19.33
N PRO A 97 7.89 -10.79 18.49
CA PRO A 97 7.13 -9.63 18.93
C PRO A 97 5.63 -9.90 19.15
N CYS A 98 5.10 -11.03 18.68
CA CYS A 98 3.68 -11.37 18.79
C CYS A 98 3.42 -12.16 20.07
N ALA A 99 2.57 -11.63 20.95
CA ALA A 99 2.19 -12.25 22.21
C ALA A 99 1.16 -13.39 22.02
N HIS A 100 0.91 -14.13 23.11
CA HIS A 100 -0.17 -15.11 23.23
C HIS A 100 -0.27 -16.16 22.11
N GLY A 101 0.88 -16.54 21.54
CA GLY A 101 0.94 -17.54 20.47
C GLY A 101 0.54 -17.01 19.09
N GLY A 102 0.44 -15.69 18.92
CA GLY A 102 0.21 -15.04 17.63
C GLY A 102 1.30 -15.36 16.62
N ARG A 103 0.92 -15.53 15.34
CA ARG A 103 1.86 -15.90 14.29
C ARG A 103 2.53 -14.67 13.70
N CYS A 104 3.84 -14.54 13.89
CA CYS A 104 4.61 -13.46 13.29
C CYS A 104 4.89 -13.69 11.80
N ARG A 105 4.70 -12.65 10.99
CA ARG A 105 5.06 -12.61 9.57
C ARG A 105 5.99 -11.42 9.31
N GLU A 106 7.07 -11.67 8.58
CA GLU A 106 8.01 -10.62 8.18
C GLU A 106 7.38 -9.73 7.09
N GLY A 107 7.46 -8.41 7.27
CA GLY A 107 7.03 -7.40 6.31
C GLY A 107 8.18 -6.51 5.84
N TRP A 108 7.85 -5.44 5.10
CA TRP A 108 8.85 -4.45 4.71
C TRP A 108 9.23 -3.57 5.90
N ASN A 109 10.41 -3.81 6.48
CA ASN A 109 10.98 -3.14 7.65
C ASN A 109 10.08 -3.16 8.92
N ARG A 110 9.14 -4.10 8.98
CA ARG A 110 8.20 -4.29 10.10
C ARG A 110 7.83 -5.77 10.27
N HIS A 111 7.38 -6.16 11.46
CA HIS A 111 6.65 -7.41 11.66
C HIS A 111 5.15 -7.18 11.47
N VAL A 112 4.42 -8.26 11.22
CA VAL A 112 2.95 -8.30 11.18
C VAL A 112 2.50 -9.50 11.99
N CYS A 113 1.68 -9.29 13.02
CA CYS A 113 1.13 -10.37 13.82
C CYS A 113 -0.23 -10.81 13.28
N ASP A 114 -0.41 -12.12 13.11
CA ASP A 114 -1.70 -12.75 12.91
C ASP A 114 -2.18 -13.32 14.24
N CYS A 115 -3.16 -12.64 14.84
CA CYS A 115 -3.73 -13.00 16.14
C CYS A 115 -4.94 -13.95 16.01
N THR A 116 -5.26 -14.40 14.79
CA THR A 116 -6.41 -15.27 14.55
C THR A 116 -6.32 -16.55 15.38
N GLY A 117 -7.37 -16.87 16.13
CA GLY A 117 -7.44 -18.06 16.98
C GLY A 117 -6.70 -17.96 18.32
N THR A 118 -6.06 -16.83 18.63
CA THR A 118 -5.42 -16.60 19.94
C THR A 118 -6.42 -16.12 21.01
N GLY A 119 -7.52 -15.50 20.58
CA GLY A 119 -8.45 -14.78 21.47
C GLY A 119 -8.02 -13.35 21.80
N TYR A 120 -6.87 -12.90 21.28
CA TYR A 120 -6.31 -11.57 21.50
C TYR A 120 -6.32 -10.74 20.20
N LEU A 121 -6.23 -9.42 20.37
CA LEU A 121 -6.22 -8.38 19.34
C LEU A 121 -5.04 -7.41 19.58
N GLY A 122 -4.95 -6.39 18.73
CA GLY A 122 -3.87 -5.40 18.78
C GLY A 122 -2.72 -5.74 17.82
N PRO A 123 -1.81 -4.78 17.59
CA PRO A 123 -0.70 -4.95 16.64
C PRO A 123 0.26 -6.08 17.01
N ASN A 124 0.38 -6.42 18.29
CA ASN A 124 1.25 -7.48 18.81
C ASN A 124 0.45 -8.60 19.50
N CYS A 125 -0.86 -8.68 19.30
CA CYS A 125 -1.75 -9.62 19.99
C CYS A 125 -1.73 -9.48 21.52
N GLU A 126 -1.60 -8.27 22.05
CA GLU A 126 -1.44 -7.99 23.49
C GLU A 126 -2.74 -7.67 24.24
N MET A 127 -3.87 -7.53 23.52
CA MET A 127 -5.17 -7.10 24.06
C MET A 127 -6.22 -8.19 24.02
#